data_AF-A0AA39Q4Q5-F1
#
_entry.id   AF-A0AA39Q4Q5-F1
#
_cell.length_a   1.000
_cell.length_b   1.000
_cell.length_c   1.000
_cell.angle_alpha   90.00
_cell.angle_beta   90.00
_cell.angle_gamma   90.00
#
_symmetry.space_group_name_H-M   'P 1'
#
loop_
_entity.id
_entity.type
_entity.pdbx_description
1 polymer ?
#
loop_
_entity_poly.entity_id
_entity_poly.type
_entity_poly.pdbx_seq_one_letter_code
_entity_poly.pdbx_strand_id
1 'polypeptide(L)'
;MAPKVYTWITIWFMLTAPLMIWDAGYCLMRPRSMVGGDLHWAWKLYDFYGQIDKIYGVKAFEDGDGFANAAAILNLLENFAAITYLVLVYAIKSDIAPLFGYTGATVTLAKTILYLAQEYYCGWCAIGHNDFVDVLAYWVCPNVVWCTISSLTMYRLGNDIASSLRQRKTTVKQE
;
A
#
# COMPACT_ATOMS: atom_id res chain seq x y z
N MET A 1 -25.11 12.36 4.35
CA MET A 1 -24.44 13.55 4.96
C MET A 1 -23.06 13.69 4.34
N ALA A 2 -22.47 14.88 4.25
CA ALA A 2 -21.10 14.99 3.71
C ALA A 2 -20.10 14.27 4.66
N PRO A 3 -19.11 13.52 4.14
CA PRO A 3 -18.15 12.80 4.97
C PRO A 3 -17.24 13.77 5.70
N LYS A 4 -16.73 13.36 6.87
CA LYS A 4 -15.66 14.10 7.54
C LYS A 4 -14.39 14.02 6.70
N VAL A 5 -13.68 15.14 6.60
CA VAL A 5 -12.44 15.25 5.84
C VAL A 5 -11.27 15.20 6.81
N TYR A 6 -10.33 14.29 6.56
CA TYR A 6 -9.06 14.21 7.28
C TYR A 6 -7.91 14.53 6.35
N THR A 7 -7.37 15.74 6.47
CA THR A 7 -6.31 16.25 5.57
C THR A 7 -5.11 15.32 5.52
N TRP A 8 -4.70 14.72 6.64
CA TRP A 8 -3.56 13.81 6.67
C TRP A 8 -3.83 12.50 5.91
N ILE A 9 -5.06 11.94 5.95
CA ILE A 9 -5.45 10.75 5.17
C ILE A 9 -5.48 11.11 3.69
N THR A 10 -6.02 12.29 3.35
CA THR A 10 -6.03 12.79 1.98
C THR A 10 -4.61 12.91 1.43
N ILE A 11 -3.72 13.59 2.17
CA ILE A 11 -2.33 13.78 1.75
C ILE A 11 -1.65 12.42 1.57
N TRP A 12 -1.83 11.51 2.53
CA TRP A 12 -1.30 10.16 2.44
C TRP A 12 -1.74 9.47 1.16
N PHE A 13 -3.04 9.34 0.91
CA PHE A 13 -3.54 8.68 -0.30
C PHE A 13 -3.17 9.40 -1.60
N MET A 14 -3.11 10.73 -1.63
CA MET A 14 -2.65 11.47 -2.81
C MET A 14 -1.18 11.22 -3.13
N LEU A 15 -0.33 11.02 -2.10
CA LEU A 15 1.09 10.74 -2.29
C LEU A 15 1.34 9.25 -2.59
N THR A 16 0.64 8.34 -1.91
CA THR A 16 0.88 6.90 -2.04
C THR A 16 0.23 6.30 -3.28
N ALA A 17 -0.91 6.81 -3.74
CA ALA A 17 -1.56 6.30 -4.94
C ALA A 17 -0.62 6.28 -6.17
N PRO A 18 -0.02 7.41 -6.59
CA PRO A 18 0.91 7.41 -7.73
C PRO A 18 2.15 6.55 -7.47
N LEU A 19 2.67 6.53 -6.24
CA LEU A 19 3.82 5.70 -5.86
C LEU A 19 3.51 4.21 -6.04
N MET A 20 2.34 3.76 -5.59
CA MET A 20 1.91 2.36 -5.67
C MET A 20 1.53 1.94 -7.10
N ILE A 21 0.99 2.87 -7.91
CA ILE A 21 0.80 2.61 -9.36
C ILE A 21 2.15 2.44 -10.04
N TRP A 22 3.13 3.27 -9.68
CA TRP A 22 4.49 3.18 -10.22
C TRP A 22 5.18 1.88 -9.79
N ASP A 23 5.05 1.47 -8.52
CA ASP A 23 5.55 0.16 -8.03
C ASP A 23 4.84 -1.02 -8.71
N ALA A 24 3.51 -0.97 -8.84
CA ALA A 24 2.77 -2.01 -9.56
C ALA A 24 3.20 -2.09 -11.03
N GLY A 25 3.41 -0.95 -11.67
CA GLY A 25 3.93 -0.85 -13.02
C GLY A 25 5.30 -1.49 -13.15
N TYR A 26 6.21 -1.24 -12.20
CA TYR A 26 7.52 -1.89 -12.16
C TYR A 26 7.38 -3.40 -12.17
N CYS A 27 6.61 -3.98 -11.25
CA CYS A 27 6.48 -5.42 -11.09
C CYS A 27 5.77 -6.08 -12.28
N LEU A 28 4.62 -5.54 -12.69
CA LEU A 28 3.79 -6.17 -13.72
C LEU A 28 4.35 -6.05 -15.14
N MET A 29 5.28 -5.12 -15.37
CA MET A 29 5.97 -4.97 -16.65
C MET A 29 7.35 -5.63 -16.70
N ARG A 30 7.73 -6.44 -15.70
CA ARG A 30 8.96 -7.24 -15.78
C ARG A 30 8.89 -8.21 -16.98
N PRO A 31 9.97 -8.37 -17.77
CA PRO A 31 11.31 -7.82 -17.56
C PRO A 31 11.55 -6.44 -18.21
N ARG A 32 10.58 -5.87 -18.95
CA ARG A 32 10.74 -4.60 -19.68
C ARG A 32 11.07 -3.41 -18.77
N SER A 33 10.57 -3.42 -17.54
CA SER A 33 10.83 -2.41 -16.51
C SER A 33 12.17 -2.59 -15.77
N MET A 34 12.80 -3.77 -15.85
CA MET A 34 14.05 -4.10 -15.14
C MET A 34 15.28 -3.64 -15.90
N VAL A 35 16.45 -3.63 -15.24
CA VAL A 35 17.74 -3.35 -15.87
C VAL A 35 17.90 -4.18 -17.14
N GLY A 36 18.18 -3.52 -18.27
CA GLY A 36 18.29 -4.15 -19.59
C GLY A 36 16.98 -4.19 -20.40
N GLY A 37 15.84 -3.86 -19.79
CA GLY A 37 14.55 -3.72 -20.46
C GLY A 37 14.36 -2.36 -21.16
N ASP A 38 13.46 -2.31 -22.13
CA ASP A 38 13.21 -1.12 -22.97
C ASP A 38 12.41 -0.02 -22.24
N LEU A 39 11.65 -0.36 -21.20
CA LEU A 39 10.90 0.57 -20.36
C LEU A 39 11.63 0.98 -19.09
N HIS A 40 12.82 0.44 -18.86
CA HIS A 40 13.58 0.60 -17.63
C HIS A 40 13.86 2.07 -17.24
N TRP A 41 13.94 2.96 -18.22
CA TRP A 41 14.18 4.39 -18.01
C TRP A 41 13.21 5.05 -17.03
N ALA A 42 11.98 4.55 -16.89
CA ALA A 42 10.99 5.06 -15.96
C ALA A 42 11.13 4.50 -14.52
N TRP A 43 11.97 3.49 -14.30
CA TRP A 43 12.16 2.80 -13.02
C TRP A 43 13.63 2.70 -12.57
N LYS A 44 14.50 3.61 -13.00
CA LYS A 44 15.94 3.61 -12.64
C LYS A 44 16.23 3.51 -11.14
N LEU A 45 15.36 4.05 -10.28
CA LEU A 45 15.52 3.95 -8.82
C LEU A 45 15.46 2.49 -8.32
N TYR A 46 14.79 1.60 -9.06
CA TYR A 46 14.76 0.17 -8.74
C TYR A 46 16.08 -0.55 -9.02
N ASP A 47 17.04 0.07 -9.72
CA ASP A 47 18.38 -0.51 -9.88
C ASP A 47 19.06 -0.62 -8.54
N PHE A 48 19.02 0.48 -7.78
CA PHE A 48 19.53 0.56 -6.43
C PHE A 48 18.64 -0.23 -5.46
N TYR A 49 17.32 0.01 -5.50
CA TYR A 49 16.41 -0.64 -4.56
C TYR A 49 16.41 -2.17 -4.70
N GLY A 50 16.50 -2.70 -5.93
CA GLY A 50 16.60 -4.13 -6.19
C GLY A 50 17.93 -4.78 -5.77
N GLN A 51 18.98 -3.98 -5.50
CA GLN A 51 20.19 -4.50 -4.84
C GLN A 51 19.99 -4.66 -3.34
N ILE A 52 19.18 -3.79 -2.72
CA ILE A 52 18.86 -3.87 -1.30
C ILE A 52 17.85 -4.99 -1.08
N ASP A 53 16.69 -4.89 -1.72
CA ASP A 53 15.66 -5.91 -1.65
C ASP A 53 15.62 -6.72 -2.94
N LYS A 54 16.21 -7.92 -2.88
CA LYS A 54 16.34 -8.79 -4.05
C LYS A 54 15.02 -9.29 -4.61
N ILE A 55 13.90 -9.17 -3.90
CA ILE A 55 12.56 -9.52 -4.43
C ILE A 55 12.18 -8.60 -5.61
N TYR A 56 12.78 -7.40 -5.65
CA TYR A 56 12.69 -6.47 -6.76
C TYR A 56 13.77 -6.69 -7.83
N GLY A 57 14.80 -7.48 -7.56
CA GLY A 57 15.92 -7.71 -8.47
C GLY A 57 15.61 -8.64 -9.65
N VAL A 58 16.44 -8.56 -10.69
CA VAL A 58 16.37 -9.41 -11.89
C VAL A 58 16.44 -10.89 -11.53
N LYS A 59 17.32 -11.25 -10.59
CA LYS A 59 17.50 -12.64 -10.16
C LYS A 59 16.22 -13.25 -9.61
N ALA A 60 15.45 -12.54 -8.79
CA ALA A 60 14.18 -13.05 -8.27
C ALA A 60 13.17 -13.34 -9.41
N PHE A 61 13.16 -12.51 -10.46
CA PHE A 61 12.34 -12.76 -11.64
C PHE A 61 12.82 -13.99 -12.44
N GLU A 62 14.13 -14.14 -12.63
CA GLU A 62 14.72 -15.31 -13.32
C GLU A 62 14.51 -16.62 -12.54
N ASP A 63 14.56 -16.55 -11.21
CA ASP A 63 14.29 -17.68 -10.31
C ASP A 63 12.79 -18.02 -10.22
N GLY A 64 11.91 -17.24 -10.87
CA GLY A 64 10.47 -17.45 -10.91
C GLY A 64 9.74 -17.05 -9.63
N ASP A 65 10.30 -16.14 -8.83
CA ASP A 65 9.65 -15.63 -7.61
C ASP A 65 8.43 -14.77 -7.98
N GLY A 66 7.24 -15.29 -7.63
CA GLY A 66 5.96 -14.65 -7.91
C GLY A 66 5.55 -13.58 -6.89
N PHE A 67 6.25 -13.44 -5.76
CA PHE A 67 5.78 -12.63 -4.63
C PHE A 67 5.62 -11.16 -5.00
N ALA A 68 6.64 -10.54 -5.63
CA ALA A 68 6.60 -9.12 -5.97
C ALA A 68 5.44 -8.77 -6.92
N ASN A 69 5.15 -9.64 -7.88
CA ASN A 69 4.02 -9.46 -8.80
C ASN A 69 2.68 -9.69 -8.11
N ALA A 70 2.59 -10.67 -7.20
CA ALA A 70 1.38 -10.88 -6.39
C ALA A 70 1.10 -9.68 -5.47
N ALA A 71 2.13 -9.13 -4.83
CA ALA A 71 2.04 -7.91 -4.02
C ALA A 71 1.63 -6.69 -4.87
N ALA A 72 2.10 -6.61 -6.12
CA ALA A 72 1.72 -5.55 -7.05
C ALA A 72 0.23 -5.57 -7.44
N ILE A 73 -0.43 -6.73 -7.43
CA ILE A 73 -1.89 -6.78 -7.59
C ILE A 73 -2.59 -6.13 -6.40
N LEU A 74 -2.07 -6.33 -5.18
CA LEU A 74 -2.59 -5.64 -4.00
C LEU A 74 -2.41 -4.12 -4.11
N ASN A 75 -1.30 -3.62 -4.67
CA ASN A 75 -1.11 -2.20 -4.98
C ASN A 75 -2.23 -1.60 -5.85
N LEU A 76 -2.73 -2.37 -6.83
CA LEU A 76 -3.83 -1.91 -7.68
C LEU A 76 -5.16 -1.84 -6.90
N LEU A 77 -5.42 -2.81 -6.02
CA LEU A 77 -6.61 -2.81 -5.15
C LEU A 77 -6.56 -1.67 -4.12
N GLU A 78 -5.39 -1.44 -3.52
CA GLU A 78 -5.15 -0.32 -2.60
C GLU A 78 -5.40 1.01 -3.31
N ASN A 79 -4.89 1.17 -4.52
CA ASN A 79 -5.11 2.36 -5.34
C ASN A 79 -6.57 2.59 -5.68
N PHE A 80 -7.27 1.53 -6.12
CA PHE A 80 -8.68 1.62 -6.40
C PHE A 80 -9.47 2.13 -5.20
N ALA A 81 -9.18 1.59 -4.01
CA ALA A 81 -9.84 2.03 -2.78
C ALA A 81 -9.46 3.47 -2.38
N ALA A 82 -8.17 3.83 -2.47
CA ALA A 82 -7.67 5.16 -2.14
C ALA A 82 -8.23 6.26 -3.08
N ILE A 83 -8.20 6.04 -4.39
CA ILE A 83 -8.76 6.97 -5.39
C ILE A 83 -10.27 7.08 -5.20
N THR A 84 -10.97 5.97 -5.00
CA THR A 84 -12.41 5.99 -4.74
C THR A 84 -12.73 6.77 -3.47
N TYR A 85 -11.96 6.59 -2.40
CA TYR A 85 -12.08 7.42 -1.19
C TYR A 85 -11.94 8.91 -1.52
N LEU A 86 -10.88 9.31 -2.24
CA LEU A 86 -10.64 10.71 -2.60
C LEU A 86 -11.79 11.31 -3.43
N VAL A 87 -12.27 10.58 -4.44
CA VAL A 87 -13.43 10.99 -5.26
C VAL A 87 -14.69 11.14 -4.41
N LEU A 88 -14.95 10.17 -3.53
CA LEU A 88 -16.13 10.21 -2.65
C LEU A 88 -16.07 11.34 -1.63
N VAL A 89 -14.89 11.71 -1.14
CA VAL A 89 -14.72 12.84 -0.23
C VAL A 89 -14.88 14.18 -0.95
N TYR A 90 -14.19 14.39 -2.07
CA TYR A 90 -14.03 15.72 -2.66
C TYR A 90 -14.99 16.03 -3.81
N ALA A 91 -15.28 15.05 -4.67
CA ALA A 91 -16.15 15.25 -5.82
C ALA A 91 -17.61 14.94 -5.50
N ILE A 92 -17.87 13.76 -4.93
CA ILE A 92 -19.24 13.26 -4.72
C ILE A 92 -19.79 13.66 -3.34
N LYS A 93 -18.93 13.83 -2.34
CA LYS A 93 -19.29 14.13 -0.93
C LYS A 93 -20.23 13.08 -0.32
N SER A 94 -19.94 11.80 -0.55
CA SER A 94 -20.72 10.66 -0.05
C SER A 94 -20.26 10.20 1.35
N ASP A 95 -21.21 9.85 2.22
CA ASP A 95 -20.96 9.26 3.54
C ASP A 95 -20.42 7.83 3.50
N ILE A 96 -20.38 7.19 2.32
CA ILE A 96 -19.75 5.87 2.13
C ILE A 96 -18.23 5.99 2.05
N ALA A 97 -17.67 7.21 1.84
CA ALA A 97 -16.22 7.40 1.67
C ALA A 97 -15.35 6.66 2.71
N PRO A 98 -15.63 6.72 4.03
CA PRO A 98 -14.80 6.04 5.03
C PRO A 98 -14.65 4.53 4.81
N LEU A 99 -15.63 3.87 4.18
CA LEU A 99 -15.56 2.43 3.86
C LEU A 99 -14.43 2.11 2.89
N PHE A 100 -14.27 2.93 1.84
CA PHE A 100 -13.21 2.74 0.85
C PHE A 100 -11.84 3.07 1.43
N GLY A 101 -11.72 4.15 2.20
CA GLY A 101 -10.46 4.49 2.86
C GLY A 101 -10.03 3.44 3.89
N TYR A 102 -10.99 2.91 4.67
CA TYR A 102 -10.75 1.81 5.61
C TYR A 102 -10.30 0.53 4.88
N THR A 103 -11.00 0.16 3.80
CA THR A 103 -10.66 -1.03 3.00
C THR A 103 -9.26 -0.90 2.41
N GLY A 104 -8.93 0.24 1.78
CA GLY A 104 -7.60 0.48 1.22
C GLY A 104 -6.50 0.35 2.27
N ALA A 105 -6.66 1.00 3.42
CA ALA A 105 -5.71 0.90 4.53
C ALA A 105 -5.58 -0.53 5.10
N THR A 106 -6.67 -1.30 5.10
CA THR A 106 -6.66 -2.71 5.53
C THR A 106 -5.85 -3.57 4.57
N VAL A 107 -6.04 -3.41 3.26
CA VAL A 107 -5.27 -4.13 2.24
C VAL A 107 -3.78 -3.78 2.36
N THR A 108 -3.45 -2.51 2.58
CA THR A 108 -2.06 -2.08 2.82
C THR A 108 -1.44 -2.71 4.03
N LEU A 109 -2.12 -2.65 5.18
CA LEU A 109 -1.60 -3.26 6.38
C LEU A 109 -1.40 -4.78 6.20
N ALA A 110 -2.36 -5.47 5.60
CA ALA A 110 -2.28 -6.91 5.36
C ALA A 110 -1.13 -7.27 4.40
N LYS A 111 -0.98 -6.55 3.29
CA LYS A 111 0.13 -6.72 2.34
C LYS A 111 1.47 -6.49 3.02
N THR A 112 1.62 -5.42 3.80
CA THR A 112 2.88 -5.11 4.49
C THR A 112 3.21 -6.19 5.51
N ILE A 113 2.25 -6.67 6.30
CA ILE A 113 2.47 -7.79 7.23
C ILE A 113 2.87 -9.05 6.48
N LEU A 114 2.20 -9.36 5.36
CA LEU A 114 2.54 -10.53 4.53
C LEU A 114 3.96 -10.43 3.97
N TYR A 115 4.38 -9.25 3.53
CA TYR A 115 5.74 -9.01 3.04
C TYR A 115 6.80 -9.18 4.13
N LEU A 116 6.56 -8.65 5.33
CA LEU A 116 7.45 -8.88 6.47
C LEU A 116 7.51 -10.37 6.85
N ALA A 117 6.36 -11.05 6.84
CA ALA A 117 6.27 -12.47 7.15
C ALA A 117 7.00 -13.32 6.10
N GLN A 118 6.86 -13.00 4.81
CA GLN A 118 7.54 -13.69 3.72
C GLN A 118 9.06 -13.66 3.93
N GLU A 119 9.61 -12.49 4.25
CA GLU A 119 11.04 -12.34 4.49
C GLU A 119 11.52 -13.16 5.69
N TYR A 120 10.74 -13.15 6.78
CA TYR A 120 11.05 -13.95 7.96
C TYR A 120 11.03 -15.47 7.66
N TYR A 121 10.00 -15.95 6.97
CA TYR A 121 9.82 -17.38 6.69
C TYR A 121 10.75 -17.91 5.59
N CYS A 122 11.23 -17.07 4.68
CA CYS A 122 12.25 -17.47 3.71
C CYS A 122 13.68 -17.40 4.26
N GLY A 123 13.85 -17.02 5.53
CA GLY A 123 15.16 -16.95 6.18
C GLY A 123 15.97 -15.73 5.77
N TRP A 124 15.32 -14.57 5.62
CA TRP A 124 15.94 -13.31 5.19
C TRP A 124 16.57 -13.40 3.80
N CYS A 125 15.88 -14.10 2.89
CA CYS A 125 16.38 -14.44 1.56
C CYS A 125 16.58 -13.22 0.65
N ALA A 126 15.79 -12.15 0.82
CA ALA A 126 15.82 -10.99 -0.06
C ALA A 126 16.68 -9.85 0.48
N ILE A 127 16.74 -9.67 1.80
CA ILE A 127 17.46 -8.56 2.45
C ILE A 127 18.62 -8.96 3.36
N GLY A 128 18.80 -10.25 3.67
CA GLY A 128 19.77 -10.72 4.66
C GLY A 128 21.25 -10.54 4.25
N HIS A 129 21.53 -10.15 3.01
CA HIS A 129 22.88 -9.85 2.54
C HIS A 129 23.35 -8.42 2.81
N ASN A 130 22.45 -7.53 3.21
CA ASN A 130 22.76 -6.12 3.44
C ASN A 130 23.35 -5.89 4.83
N ASP A 131 23.99 -4.73 5.02
CA ASP A 131 24.41 -4.29 6.34
C ASP A 131 23.21 -3.80 7.17
N PHE A 132 23.41 -3.60 8.47
CA PHE A 132 22.32 -3.19 9.36
C PHE A 132 21.75 -1.82 9.00
N VAL A 133 22.59 -0.89 8.52
CA VAL A 133 22.17 0.48 8.21
C VAL A 133 21.26 0.50 6.99
N ASP A 134 21.60 -0.23 5.92
CA ASP A 134 20.77 -0.30 4.72
C ASP A 134 19.44 -0.99 5.00
N VAL A 135 19.44 -2.09 5.76
CA VAL A 135 18.20 -2.75 6.19
C VAL A 135 17.33 -1.80 7.01
N LEU A 136 17.92 -1.08 7.97
CA LEU A 136 17.16 -0.15 8.80
C LEU A 136 16.56 0.99 7.97
N ALA A 137 17.36 1.63 7.11
CA ALA A 137 16.97 2.82 6.36
C ALA A 137 15.98 2.52 5.23
N TYR A 138 16.23 1.47 4.46
CA TYR A 138 15.52 1.21 3.20
C TYR A 138 14.47 0.10 3.30
N TRP A 139 14.49 -0.70 4.36
CA TRP A 139 13.51 -1.76 4.56
C TRP A 139 12.67 -1.56 5.83
N VAL A 140 13.28 -1.45 7.02
CA VAL A 140 12.53 -1.35 8.29
C VAL A 140 11.74 -0.05 8.36
N CYS A 141 12.40 1.10 8.21
CA CYS A 141 11.77 2.41 8.36
C CYS A 141 10.56 2.60 7.42
N PRO A 142 10.64 2.32 6.11
CA PRO A 142 9.47 2.41 5.22
C PRO A 142 8.32 1.50 5.67
N ASN A 143 8.58 0.23 6.00
CA ASN A 143 7.53 -0.70 6.42
C ASN A 143 6.85 -0.27 7.73
N VAL A 144 7.61 0.27 8.68
CA VAL A 144 7.05 0.83 9.92
C VAL A 144 6.10 2.00 9.63
N VAL A 145 6.47 2.89 8.70
CA VAL A 145 5.59 4.00 8.27
C VAL A 145 4.31 3.47 7.64
N TRP A 146 4.42 2.51 6.72
CA TRP A 146 3.25 1.88 6.07
C TRP A 146 2.30 1.24 7.08
N CYS A 147 2.82 0.44 8.01
CA CYS A 147 2.02 -0.18 9.07
C CYS A 147 1.34 0.85 9.97
N THR A 148 2.09 1.88 10.38
CA THR A 148 1.61 2.90 11.31
C THR A 148 0.48 3.73 10.70
N ILE A 149 0.72 4.32 9.52
CA ILE A 149 -0.27 5.20 8.88
C ILE A 149 -1.52 4.41 8.46
N SER A 150 -1.37 3.18 8.00
CA SER A 150 -2.50 2.31 7.66
C SER A 150 -3.35 1.98 8.90
N SER A 151 -2.71 1.62 10.02
CA SER A 151 -3.40 1.33 11.28
C SER A 151 -4.15 2.54 11.81
N LEU A 152 -3.54 3.74 11.76
CA LEU A 152 -4.18 4.99 12.18
C LEU A 152 -5.37 5.34 11.26
N THR A 153 -5.25 5.09 9.96
CA THR A 153 -6.31 5.33 8.98
C THR A 153 -7.49 4.40 9.23
N MET A 154 -7.22 3.11 9.43
CA MET A 154 -8.23 2.12 9.81
C MET A 154 -8.93 2.52 11.11
N TYR A 155 -8.18 2.92 12.13
CA TYR A 155 -8.75 3.35 13.41
C TYR A 155 -9.65 4.57 13.24
N ARG A 156 -9.20 5.59 12.48
CA ARG A 156 -9.93 6.84 12.33
C ARG A 156 -11.23 6.66 11.53
N LEU A 157 -11.12 6.06 10.35
CA LEU A 157 -12.28 5.84 9.47
C LEU A 157 -13.21 4.76 10.02
N GLY A 158 -12.67 3.73 10.69
CA GLY A 158 -13.47 2.72 11.38
C GLY A 158 -14.35 3.30 12.49
N ASN A 159 -13.84 4.29 13.25
CA ASN A 159 -14.63 5.00 14.25
C ASN A 159 -15.78 5.81 13.61
N ASP A 160 -15.57 6.42 12.44
CA ASP A 160 -16.63 7.12 11.72
C ASP A 160 -17.71 6.16 11.21
N ILE A 161 -17.32 5.00 10.68
CA ILE A 161 -18.25 3.94 10.28
C ILE A 161 -19.07 3.47 11.50
N ALA A 162 -18.40 3.13 12.60
CA ALA A 162 -19.05 2.65 13.82
C ALA A 162 -20.01 3.70 14.43
N SER A 163 -19.61 4.98 14.44
CA SER A 163 -20.46 6.08 14.91
C SER A 163 -21.75 6.18 14.08
N SER A 164 -21.63 6.13 12.75
CA SER A 164 -22.76 6.21 11.83
C SER A 164 -23.74 5.04 12.02
N LEU A 165 -23.22 3.82 12.21
CA LEU A 165 -24.04 2.64 12.50
C LEU A 165 -24.79 2.77 13.84
N ARG A 166 -24.14 3.32 14.88
CA ARG A 166 -24.76 3.52 16.20
C ARG A 166 -25.85 4.58 16.17
N GLN A 167 -25.64 5.70 15.48
CA GLN A 167 -26.64 6.77 15.34
C GLN A 167 -27.91 6.24 14.67
N ARG A 168 -27.77 5.47 13.58
CA ARG A 168 -28.90 4.88 12.87
C ARG A 168 -29.74 3.95 13.75
N LYS A 169 -29.10 3.18 14.63
CA LYS A 169 -29.78 2.29 15.58
C LYS A 169 -30.63 3.05 16.59
N THR A 170 -30.24 4.27 16.96
CA THR A 170 -31.01 5.12 17.88
C THR A 170 -32.24 5.71 17.19
N THR A 171 -32.12 6.19 15.96
CA THR A 171 -33.24 6.76 15.20
C THR A 171 -34.35 5.73 14.96
N VAL A 172 -34.00 4.50 14.56
CA VAL A 172 -34.98 3.42 14.32
C VAL A 172 -35.71 2.97 15.60
N LYS A 173 -35.14 3.19 16.79
CA LYS A 173 -35.82 2.91 18.07
C LYS A 173 -36.81 3.99 18.50
N GLN A 174 -36.73 5.18 17.90
CA GLN A 174 -37.55 6.35 18.25
C GLN A 174 -38.74 6.54 17.30
N GLU A 175 -38.74 5.87 16.15
CA GLU A 175 -39.88 5.72 15.24
C GLU A 175 -40.72 4.49 15.61
#